data_AF-A0A531LNS8-F1
#
_entry.id   AF-A0A531LNS8-F1
#
_cell.length_a   1.000
_cell.length_b   1.000
_cell.length_c   1.000
_cell.angle_alpha   90.00
_cell.angle_beta   90.00
_cell.angle_gamma   90.00
#
_symmetry.space_group_name_H-M   'P 1'
#
loop_
_entity.id
_entity.type
_entity.pdbx_description
1 polymer ?
#
loop_
_entity_poly.entity_id
_entity_poly.type
_entity_poly.pdbx_seq_one_letter_code
_entity_poly.pdbx_strand_id
1 'polypeptide(L)'
;PYRARTKGKDERGVGYVKHNAIVGRRFENWAAFEAHLERWTREIADQRVHGTTGVAPAERFAEEAMALRPLGGRAPFGQLRDLVRKVQADWAIDLDTNSYSVPWRLIGESVQVVVLG
;
A
#
# COMPACT_ATOMS: atom_id res chain seq x y z
N PRO A 1 -21.07 -27.13 -0.06
CA PRO A 1 -20.87 -25.67 0.11
C PRO A 1 -19.88 -25.13 -0.95
N TYR A 2 -20.41 -24.57 -2.04
CA TYR A 2 -19.64 -24.08 -3.18
C TYR A 2 -19.09 -22.68 -2.88
N ARG A 3 -17.77 -22.58 -2.72
CA ARG A 3 -17.06 -21.33 -2.45
C ARG A 3 -16.72 -20.65 -3.79
N ALA A 4 -17.30 -19.49 -4.06
CA ALA A 4 -16.94 -18.70 -5.23
C ALA A 4 -15.45 -18.29 -5.14
N ARG A 5 -14.67 -18.57 -6.19
CA ARG A 5 -13.26 -18.15 -6.33
C ARG A 5 -13.21 -16.63 -6.43
N THR A 6 -12.66 -15.97 -5.42
CA THR A 6 -12.63 -14.52 -5.16
C THR A 6 -12.07 -13.68 -6.32
N LYS A 7 -11.31 -14.30 -7.23
CA LYS A 7 -10.55 -13.62 -8.29
C LYS A 7 -11.40 -12.78 -9.26
N GLY A 8 -12.64 -13.20 -9.57
CA GLY A 8 -13.47 -12.53 -10.56
C GLY A 8 -14.01 -11.16 -10.15
N LYS A 9 -14.08 -10.87 -8.83
CA LYS A 9 -14.51 -9.56 -8.31
C LYS A 9 -13.37 -8.55 -8.38
N ASP A 10 -12.16 -8.99 -8.01
CA ASP A 10 -10.96 -8.17 -8.07
C ASP A 10 -10.59 -7.81 -9.52
N GLU A 11 -10.70 -8.77 -10.45
CA GLU A 11 -10.43 -8.54 -11.87
C GLU A 11 -11.39 -7.50 -12.49
N ARG A 12 -12.66 -7.46 -12.08
CA ARG A 12 -13.62 -6.45 -12.54
C ARG A 12 -13.31 -5.05 -12.01
N GLY A 13 -12.82 -4.95 -10.77
CA GLY A 13 -12.38 -3.68 -10.18
C GLY A 13 -11.17 -3.10 -10.91
N VAL A 14 -10.16 -3.93 -11.17
CA VAL A 14 -8.97 -3.53 -11.93
C VAL A 14 -9.34 -3.12 -13.37
N GLY A 15 -10.27 -3.84 -14.00
CA GLY A 15 -10.80 -3.48 -15.31
C GLY A 15 -11.44 -2.08 -15.31
N TYR A 16 -12.25 -1.76 -14.30
CA TYR A 16 -12.88 -0.46 -14.18
C TYR A 16 -11.85 0.68 -14.06
N VAL A 17 -10.84 0.54 -13.20
CA VAL A 17 -9.79 1.56 -13.05
C VAL A 17 -9.06 1.78 -14.37
N LYS A 18 -8.64 0.71 -15.04
CA LYS A 18 -7.93 0.81 -16.33
C LYS A 18 -8.78 1.55 -17.37
N HIS A 19 -10.02 1.14 -17.57
CA HIS A 19 -10.87 1.69 -18.61
C HIS A 19 -11.44 3.08 -18.30
N ASN A 20 -11.69 3.41 -17.04
CA ASN A 20 -12.34 4.66 -16.66
C ASN A 20 -11.33 5.74 -16.20
N ALA A 21 -10.30 5.35 -15.46
CA ALA A 21 -9.33 6.29 -14.92
C ALA A 21 -8.15 6.55 -15.85
N ILE A 22 -7.68 5.53 -16.59
CA ILE A 22 -6.36 5.55 -17.25
C ILE A 22 -6.43 5.62 -18.79
N VAL A 23 -7.35 4.89 -19.42
CA VAL A 23 -7.42 4.80 -20.89
C VAL A 23 -7.50 6.18 -21.55
N GLY A 24 -6.68 6.39 -22.58
CA GLY A 24 -6.65 7.61 -23.39
C GLY A 24 -5.89 8.79 -22.75
N ARG A 25 -5.30 8.61 -21.56
CA ARG A 25 -4.56 9.67 -20.87
C ARG A 25 -3.06 9.45 -20.95
N ARG A 26 -2.32 10.56 -20.97
CA ARG A 26 -0.86 10.61 -20.81
C ARG A 26 -0.53 11.52 -19.64
N PHE A 27 0.52 11.16 -18.91
CA PHE A 27 0.99 11.90 -17.74
C PHE A 27 2.45 12.28 -17.96
N GLU A 28 2.82 13.47 -17.51
CA GLU A 28 4.17 14.01 -17.69
C GLU A 28 5.19 13.30 -16.79
N ASN A 29 4.76 12.87 -15.61
CA ASN A 29 5.58 12.17 -14.63
C ASN A 29 4.70 11.29 -13.71
N TRP A 30 5.36 10.53 -12.86
CA TRP A 30 4.71 9.62 -11.92
C TRP A 30 3.80 10.34 -10.90
N ALA A 31 4.26 11.45 -10.33
CA ALA A 31 3.48 12.22 -9.36
C ALA A 31 2.18 12.76 -9.96
N ALA A 32 2.19 13.19 -11.23
CA ALA A 32 1.00 13.63 -11.95
C ALA A 32 -0.01 12.49 -12.16
N PHE A 33 0.49 11.26 -12.35
CA PHE A 33 -0.35 10.08 -12.45
C PHE A 33 -0.99 9.72 -11.09
N GLU A 34 -0.22 9.73 -10.00
CA GLU A 34 -0.71 9.49 -8.64
C GLU A 34 -1.77 10.52 -8.25
N ALA A 35 -1.48 11.82 -8.42
CA ALA A 35 -2.43 12.89 -8.12
C ALA A 35 -3.72 12.77 -8.95
N HIS A 36 -3.63 12.34 -10.21
CA HIS A 36 -4.80 12.07 -11.03
C HIS A 36 -5.64 10.90 -10.48
N LEU A 37 -5.01 9.81 -10.07
CA LEU A 37 -5.71 8.67 -9.48
C LEU A 37 -6.38 9.03 -8.15
N GLU A 38 -5.71 9.79 -7.30
CA GLU A 38 -6.29 10.28 -6.04
C GLU A 38 -7.53 11.13 -6.29
N ARG A 39 -7.44 12.09 -7.21
CA ARG A 39 -8.57 12.93 -7.60
C ARG A 39 -9.71 12.11 -8.19
N TRP A 40 -9.40 11.23 -9.14
CA TRP A 40 -10.40 10.38 -9.78
C TRP A 40 -11.10 9.46 -8.77
N THR A 41 -10.37 8.95 -7.77
CA THR A 41 -10.94 8.10 -6.72
C THR A 41 -11.98 8.89 -5.93
N ARG A 42 -11.58 10.07 -5.44
CA ARG A 42 -12.43 10.94 -4.62
C ARG A 42 -13.67 11.45 -5.35
N GLU A 43 -13.50 11.87 -6.60
CA GLU A 43 -14.54 12.58 -7.36
C GLU A 43 -15.43 11.65 -8.17
N ILE A 44 -14.92 10.50 -8.61
CA ILE A 44 -15.63 9.60 -9.54
C ILE A 44 -15.87 8.23 -8.91
N ALA A 45 -14.81 7.56 -8.45
CA ALA A 45 -14.91 6.17 -8.01
C ALA A 45 -15.72 6.02 -6.72
N ASP A 46 -15.54 6.95 -5.77
CA ASP A 46 -16.18 6.94 -4.45
C ASP A 46 -17.60 7.52 -4.46
N GLN A 47 -17.93 8.35 -5.46
CA GLN A 47 -19.24 8.98 -5.61
C GLN A 47 -20.22 8.18 -6.48
N ARG A 48 -19.74 7.19 -7.24
CA ARG A 48 -20.61 6.41 -8.13
C ARG A 48 -21.55 5.52 -7.33
N VAL A 49 -22.79 5.40 -7.79
CA VAL A 49 -23.72 4.38 -7.28
C VAL A 49 -23.19 3.00 -7.69
N HIS A 50 -22.80 2.19 -6.72
CA HIS A 50 -22.16 0.91 -6.99
C HIS A 50 -23.19 -0.16 -7.36
N GLY A 51 -23.04 -0.80 -8.52
CA GLY A 51 -24.08 -1.66 -9.11
C GLY A 51 -24.50 -2.90 -8.31
N THR A 52 -23.73 -3.30 -7.28
CA THR A 52 -24.12 -4.39 -6.37
C THR A 52 -24.82 -3.90 -5.11
N THR A 53 -24.39 -2.76 -4.57
CA THR A 53 -24.85 -2.26 -3.26
C THR A 53 -25.91 -1.18 -3.40
N GLY A 54 -26.07 -0.59 -4.58
CA GLY A 54 -27.05 0.46 -4.87
C GLY A 54 -26.75 1.80 -4.18
N VAL A 55 -25.61 1.91 -3.50
CA VAL A 55 -25.18 3.09 -2.74
C VAL A 55 -23.78 3.50 -3.15
N ALA A 56 -23.43 4.76 -2.92
CA ALA A 56 -22.07 5.25 -3.18
C ALA A 56 -21.07 4.62 -2.17
N PRO A 57 -19.88 4.20 -2.61
CA PRO A 57 -18.84 3.68 -1.72
C PRO A 57 -18.49 4.65 -0.58
N ALA A 58 -18.42 5.96 -0.84
CA ALA A 58 -18.14 6.97 0.19
C ALA A 58 -19.19 6.97 1.30
N GLU A 59 -20.48 6.95 0.94
CA GLU A 59 -21.60 6.94 1.88
C GLU A 59 -21.58 5.65 2.71
N ARG A 60 -21.43 4.51 2.05
CA ARG A 60 -21.38 3.21 2.72
C ARG A 60 -20.19 3.12 3.68
N PHE A 61 -19.02 3.61 3.27
CA PHE A 61 -17.84 3.63 4.13
C PHE A 61 -18.03 4.54 5.35
N ALA A 62 -18.63 5.72 5.18
CA ALA A 62 -18.89 6.62 6.30
C ALA A 62 -19.81 5.98 7.36
N GLU A 63 -20.82 5.22 6.95
CA GLU A 63 -21.67 4.45 7.87
C GLU A 63 -20.89 3.33 8.57
N GLU A 64 -20.05 2.59 7.84
CA GLU A 64 -19.30 1.45 8.38
C GLU A 64 -18.15 1.90 9.29
N ALA A 65 -17.51 3.03 8.99
CA ALA A 65 -16.35 3.54 9.72
C ALA A 65 -16.63 3.69 11.23
N MET A 66 -17.86 4.05 11.60
CA MET A 66 -18.29 4.18 13.00
C MET A 66 -18.33 2.84 13.75
N ALA A 67 -18.47 1.73 13.02
CA ALA A 67 -18.49 0.38 13.57
C ALA A 67 -17.11 -0.31 13.53
N LEU A 68 -16.13 0.28 12.85
CA LEU A 68 -14.79 -0.29 12.73
C LEU A 68 -13.98 -0.09 14.02
N ARG A 69 -13.22 -1.12 14.40
CA ARG A 69 -12.28 -1.02 15.53
C ARG A 69 -11.02 -0.27 15.09
N PRO A 70 -10.48 0.62 15.92
CA PRO A 70 -9.20 1.25 15.63
C PRO A 70 -8.08 0.21 15.56
N LEU A 71 -7.08 0.45 14.71
CA LEU A 71 -5.93 -0.44 14.56
C LEU A 71 -5.08 -0.55 15.84
N GLY A 72 -5.23 0.36 16.80
CA GLY A 72 -4.70 0.20 18.17
C GLY A 72 -3.18 0.09 18.23
N GLY A 73 -2.46 0.79 17.34
CA GLY A 73 -0.99 0.73 17.27
C GLY A 73 -0.45 -0.55 16.62
N ARG A 74 -1.31 -1.42 16.05
CA ARG A 74 -0.84 -2.53 15.21
C ARG A 74 -0.10 -1.96 14.01
N ALA A 75 1.14 -2.42 13.83
CA ALA A 75 1.91 -2.07 12.65
C ALA A 75 1.11 -2.44 11.39
N PRO A 76 1.12 -1.59 10.35
CA PRO A 76 0.49 -1.93 9.09
C PRO A 76 1.07 -3.25 8.57
N PHE A 77 0.26 -4.00 7.82
CA PHE A 77 0.73 -5.17 7.09
C PHE A 77 1.71 -4.70 6.01
N GLY A 78 2.99 -4.63 6.34
CA GLY A 78 4.07 -4.23 5.45
C GLY A 78 4.69 -5.43 4.76
N GLN A 79 5.25 -5.23 3.57
CA GLN A 79 6.19 -6.16 2.99
C GLN A 79 7.51 -6.04 3.77
N LEU A 80 7.57 -6.70 4.92
CA LEU A 80 8.74 -6.68 5.79
C LEU A 80 9.84 -7.53 5.17
N ARG A 81 11.02 -6.92 4.95
CA ARG A 81 12.25 -7.68 4.73
C ARG A 81 13.01 -7.74 6.05
N ASP A 82 12.93 -8.90 6.69
CA ASP A 82 13.76 -9.22 7.85
C ASP A 82 15.10 -9.74 7.36
N LEU A 83 16.16 -8.98 7.65
CA LEU A 83 17.51 -9.24 7.18
C LEU A 83 18.47 -9.32 8.36
N VAL A 84 19.50 -10.15 8.26
CA VAL A 84 20.64 -10.11 9.18
C VAL A 84 21.82 -9.46 8.46
N ARG A 85 22.45 -8.49 9.10
CA ARG A 85 23.65 -7.80 8.58
C ARG A 85 24.74 -7.78 9.64
N LYS A 86 25.98 -7.95 9.19
CA LYS A 86 27.16 -7.80 10.06
C LYS A 86 27.57 -6.34 10.08
N VAL A 87 27.79 -5.80 11.27
CA VAL A 87 28.29 -4.44 11.42
C VAL A 87 29.77 -4.40 11.04
N GLN A 88 30.11 -3.53 10.10
CA GLN A 88 31.46 -3.35 9.58
C GLN A 88 32.32 -2.52 10.54
N ALA A 89 33.62 -2.45 10.27
CA ALA A 89 34.59 -1.75 11.12
C ALA A 89 34.37 -0.23 11.16
N ASP A 90 33.71 0.31 10.14
CA ASP A 90 33.24 1.67 10.02
C ASP A 90 31.82 1.85 10.59
N TRP A 91 31.47 1.08 11.64
CA TRP A 91 30.25 1.25 12.44
C TRP A 91 28.95 1.31 11.62
N ALA A 92 28.92 0.68 10.44
CA ALA A 92 27.79 0.70 9.52
C ALA A 92 27.37 -0.71 9.06
N ILE A 93 26.14 -0.79 8.54
CA ILE A 93 25.63 -1.95 7.81
C ILE A 93 25.23 -1.55 6.40
N ASP A 94 25.51 -2.41 5.43
CA ASP A 94 25.08 -2.22 4.05
C ASP A 94 23.72 -2.88 3.81
N LEU A 95 22.81 -2.07 3.26
CA LEU A 95 21.46 -2.48 2.91
C LEU A 95 21.14 -1.97 1.50
N ASP A 96 20.84 -2.93 0.62
CA ASP A 96 20.65 -2.71 -0.81
C ASP A 96 21.87 -2.00 -1.44
N THR A 97 21.82 -0.68 -1.61
CA THR A 97 22.93 0.15 -2.15
C THR A 97 23.34 1.29 -1.22
N ASN A 98 22.82 1.31 0.01
CA ASN A 98 23.07 2.37 0.98
C ASN A 98 23.74 1.79 2.23
N SER A 99 24.57 2.61 2.88
CA SER A 99 25.20 2.28 4.15
C SER A 99 24.55 3.06 5.27
N TYR A 100 24.24 2.38 6.38
CA TYR A 100 23.54 2.94 7.52
C TYR A 100 24.39 2.78 8.77
N SER A 101 24.71 3.90 9.44
CA SER A 101 25.44 3.88 10.71
C SER A 101 24.60 3.23 11.81
N VAL A 102 25.27 2.46 12.65
CA VAL A 102 24.70 1.80 13.83
C VAL A 102 25.57 2.12 15.05
N PRO A 103 25.12 1.89 16.29
CA PRO A 103 25.96 2.10 17.46
C PRO A 103 27.29 1.33 17.35
N TRP A 104 28.42 2.04 17.48
CA TRP A 104 29.78 1.49 17.33
C TRP A 104 30.06 0.26 18.21
N ARG A 105 29.34 0.11 19.32
CA ARG A 105 29.47 -1.05 20.23
C ARG A 105 29.07 -2.37 19.57
N LEU A 106 28.39 -2.31 18.43
CA LEU A 106 27.93 -3.48 17.69
C LEU A 106 28.90 -3.88 16.57
N ILE A 107 30.05 -3.21 16.41
CA ILE A 107 31.05 -3.57 15.39
C ILE A 107 31.40 -5.06 15.51
N GLY A 108 31.29 -5.78 14.40
CA GLY A 108 31.53 -7.22 14.33
C GLY A 108 30.31 -8.10 14.67
N GLU A 109 29.27 -7.54 15.29
CA GLU A 109 28.03 -8.25 15.61
C GLU A 109 27.12 -8.41 14.40
N SER A 110 26.25 -9.42 14.47
CA SER A 110 25.14 -9.60 13.51
C SER A 110 23.88 -8.95 14.08
N VAL A 111 23.31 -8.00 13.35
CA VAL A 111 22.10 -7.27 13.75
C VAL A 111 20.93 -7.64 12.85
N GLN A 112 19.73 -7.67 13.43
CA GLN A 112 18.48 -7.76 12.67
C GLN A 112 18.11 -6.38 12.13
N VAL A 113 17.82 -6.32 10.85
CA VAL A 113 17.39 -5.13 10.13
C VAL A 113 16.01 -5.40 9.57
N VAL A 114 15.05 -4.57 9.96
CA VAL A 114 13.67 -4.62 9.47
C VAL A 114 13.48 -3.48 8.49
N VAL A 115 13.23 -3.81 7.22
CA VAL A 115 12.91 -2.81 6.20
C VAL A 115 11.40 -2.74 6.03
N LEU A 116 10.83 -1.57 6.29
CA LEU A 116 9.45 -1.24 5.97
C LEU A 116 9.40 -0.81 4.49
N GLY A 117 8.63 -1.56 3.69
CA GLY A 117 8.33 -1.24 2.30
C GLY A 117 7.15 -0.30 2.14
#